data_AF-A0A2J7RKC2-F1
#
_entry.id   AF-A0A2J7RKC2-F1
#
_cell.length_a   1.000
_cell.length_b   1.000
_cell.length_c   1.000
_cell.angle_alpha   90.00
_cell.angle_beta   90.00
_cell.angle_gamma   90.00
#
_symmetry.space_group_name_H-M   'P 1'
#
loop_
_entity.id
_entity.type
_entity.pdbx_description
1 polymer ?
#
loop_
_entity_poly.entity_id
_entity_poly.type
_entity_poly.pdbx_seq_one_letter_code
_entity_poly.pdbx_strand_id
1 'polypeptide(L)'
;MTFTVTMIPSNAKVDVDFVPVIEFTHPKWPAGSVRPLSDQLIKAKRTSWFIVPKPKSKTGDADHTLWRLAFHEQERELINDRGTLKPVCRLLKKLRDSCQLNIASYYLKTLFLWEIDANKAPDFWKMKQSHLFMHMLKILQQNLKRGEIKYYWDKHCNLIEGFQEKHKENLVCRLDNIIAHIERNVSESPIVIAEHILTKEEFEAFKKNCSTTFPSPSKPVAAVPNSATKEAVVHSPNLQGFRHKSDVPCSLCVDMSSKLDSIIIALTSVQSRVHTLEGRINVLCADIRSIRNQSQFKSAPRV
;
A
#
# COMPACT_ATOMS: atom_id res chain seq x y z
N MET A 1 -18.60 -15.44 7.39
CA MET A 1 -19.60 -15.53 6.31
C MET A 1 -19.70 -14.15 5.70
N THR A 2 -19.55 -14.05 4.38
CA THR A 2 -19.68 -12.80 3.62
C THR A 2 -20.74 -13.04 2.56
N PHE A 3 -21.60 -12.06 2.33
CA PHE A 3 -22.56 -12.08 1.25
C PHE A 3 -22.06 -11.14 0.15
N THR A 4 -21.61 -11.69 -0.98
CA THR A 4 -21.04 -10.90 -2.08
C THR A 4 -22.10 -10.67 -3.14
N VAL A 5 -22.30 -9.41 -3.53
CA VAL A 5 -23.14 -9.00 -4.65
C VAL A 5 -22.26 -8.54 -5.80
N THR A 6 -22.34 -9.23 -6.94
CA THR A 6 -21.68 -8.79 -8.17
C THR A 6 -22.62 -7.87 -8.95
N MET A 7 -22.16 -6.65 -9.20
CA MET A 7 -22.80 -5.67 -10.08
C MET A 7 -22.00 -5.58 -11.40
N ILE A 8 -22.71 -5.50 -12.53
CA ILE A 8 -22.07 -5.38 -13.86
C ILE A 8 -22.57 -4.09 -14.55
N PRO A 9 -22.16 -2.89 -14.09
CA PRO A 9 -22.49 -1.64 -14.78
C PRO A 9 -21.68 -1.51 -16.07
N SER A 10 -22.36 -1.50 -17.23
CA SER A 10 -21.93 -1.20 -18.61
C SER A 10 -20.59 -1.80 -19.08
N ASN A 11 -19.46 -1.46 -18.46
CA ASN A 11 -18.10 -1.91 -18.81
C ASN A 11 -17.24 -2.31 -17.61
N ALA A 12 -17.83 -2.47 -16.42
CA ALA A 12 -17.10 -2.88 -15.22
C ALA A 12 -17.85 -3.99 -14.48
N LYS A 13 -17.08 -4.90 -13.87
CA LYS A 13 -17.58 -5.84 -12.88
C LYS A 13 -17.15 -5.34 -11.51
N VAL A 14 -18.10 -5.16 -10.60
CA VAL A 14 -17.87 -4.68 -9.24
C VAL A 14 -18.44 -5.71 -8.28
N ASP A 15 -17.58 -6.28 -7.44
CA ASP A 15 -17.99 -7.19 -6.38
C ASP A 15 -18.10 -6.41 -5.06
N VAL A 16 -19.26 -6.50 -4.40
CA VAL A 16 -19.58 -5.80 -3.15
C VAL A 16 -19.79 -6.82 -2.04
N ASP A 17 -18.90 -6.81 -1.06
CA ASP A 17 -18.96 -7.71 0.10
C ASP A 17 -19.77 -7.10 1.24
N PHE A 18 -20.88 -7.76 1.60
CA PHE A 18 -21.61 -7.50 2.84
C PHE A 18 -21.13 -8.44 3.93
N VAL A 19 -20.47 -7.88 4.94
CA VAL A 19 -19.95 -8.63 6.08
C VAL A 19 -20.79 -8.27 7.30
N PRO A 20 -21.57 -9.20 7.87
CA PRO A 20 -22.25 -8.95 9.14
C PRO A 20 -21.21 -8.77 10.25
N VAL A 21 -21.46 -7.81 11.13
CA VAL A 21 -20.56 -7.47 12.23
C VAL A 21 -21.35 -7.43 13.53
N ILE A 22 -20.72 -7.83 14.63
CA ILE A 22 -21.20 -7.52 15.98
C ILE A 22 -20.29 -6.42 16.51
N GLU A 23 -20.90 -5.32 16.95
CA GLU A 23 -20.19 -4.15 17.47
C GLU A 23 -20.11 -4.20 19.01
N PHE A 24 -18.94 -3.80 19.51
CA PHE A 24 -18.68 -3.54 20.91
C PHE A 24 -18.08 -2.14 21.06
N THR A 25 -18.22 -1.55 22.24
CA THR A 25 -17.73 -0.20 22.51
C THR A 25 -16.97 -0.16 23.83
N HIS A 26 -15.93 0.69 23.88
CA HIS A 26 -15.21 1.04 25.10
C HIS A 26 -16.17 1.39 26.26
N PRO A 27 -15.89 1.00 27.52
CA PRO A 27 -14.63 0.44 28.05
C PRO A 27 -14.40 -1.05 27.79
N LYS A 28 -15.35 -1.76 27.16
CA LYS A 28 -15.14 -3.17 26.79
C LYS A 28 -14.13 -3.22 25.65
N TRP A 29 -12.94 -3.75 25.91
CA TRP A 29 -11.89 -3.99 24.92
C TRP A 29 -11.54 -5.48 24.90
N PRO A 30 -11.11 -6.06 23.77
CA PRO A 30 -10.66 -7.45 23.74
C PRO A 30 -9.55 -7.68 24.77
N ALA A 31 -9.68 -8.75 25.55
CA ALA A 31 -8.67 -9.17 26.50
C ALA A 31 -7.47 -9.85 25.81
N GLY A 32 -6.40 -10.12 26.56
CA GLY A 32 -5.24 -10.88 26.10
C GLY A 32 -4.17 -10.02 25.45
N SER A 33 -3.57 -10.53 24.37
CA SER A 33 -2.45 -9.91 23.63
C SER A 33 -2.86 -8.77 22.69
N VAL A 34 -4.14 -8.41 22.67
CA VAL A 34 -4.66 -7.36 21.79
C VAL A 34 -4.14 -6.00 22.22
N ARG A 35 -3.52 -5.30 21.28
CA ARG A 35 -3.00 -3.93 21.42
C ARG A 35 -4.08 -3.01 21.99
N PRO A 36 -3.76 -2.16 22.99
CA PRO A 36 -4.71 -1.19 23.53
C PRO A 36 -5.03 -0.07 22.54
N LEU A 37 -6.18 0.59 22.72
CA LEU A 37 -6.48 1.83 22.01
C LEU A 37 -5.47 2.90 22.37
N SER A 38 -4.95 3.61 21.36
CA SER A 38 -4.10 4.77 21.59
C SER A 38 -4.93 6.01 21.92
N ASP A 39 -4.32 6.98 22.62
CA ASP A 39 -4.95 8.26 22.94
C ASP A 39 -5.45 8.99 21.68
N GLN A 40 -4.73 8.87 20.56
CA GLN A 40 -5.15 9.42 19.27
C GLN A 40 -6.52 8.85 18.86
N LEU A 41 -6.72 7.54 18.98
CA LEU A 41 -7.98 6.88 18.58
C LEU A 41 -9.12 7.22 19.54
N ILE A 42 -8.82 7.32 20.83
CA ILE A 42 -9.80 7.75 21.85
C ILE A 42 -10.25 9.18 21.55
N LYS A 43 -9.31 10.11 21.30
CA LYS A 43 -9.60 11.51 20.93
C LYS A 43 -10.41 11.62 19.64
N ALA A 44 -10.13 10.75 18.66
CA ALA A 44 -10.87 10.66 17.40
C ALA A 44 -12.24 9.94 17.53
N LYS A 45 -12.64 9.53 18.75
CA LYS A 45 -13.86 8.77 19.02
C LYS A 45 -13.97 7.47 18.21
N ARG A 46 -12.83 6.81 17.95
CA ARG A 46 -12.75 5.50 17.27
C ARG A 46 -12.64 4.38 18.30
N THR A 47 -13.65 4.30 19.16
CA THR A 47 -13.67 3.43 20.35
C THR A 47 -14.55 2.18 20.18
N SER A 48 -15.28 2.06 19.07
CA SER A 48 -16.05 0.87 18.71
C SER A 48 -15.18 -0.15 17.95
N TRP A 49 -15.26 -1.42 18.31
CA TRP A 49 -14.58 -2.51 17.61
C TRP A 49 -15.58 -3.61 17.28
N PHE A 50 -15.20 -4.46 16.33
CA PHE A 50 -16.13 -5.40 15.74
C PHE A 50 -15.59 -6.82 15.83
N ILE A 51 -16.49 -7.79 15.82
CA ILE A 51 -16.16 -9.16 15.44
C ILE A 51 -16.90 -9.53 14.16
N VAL A 52 -16.21 -10.26 13.30
CA VAL A 52 -16.73 -10.72 12.01
C VAL A 52 -16.66 -12.24 11.94
N PRO A 53 -17.63 -12.93 11.34
CA PRO A 53 -17.60 -14.38 11.25
C PRO A 53 -16.49 -14.83 10.29
N LYS A 54 -15.56 -15.64 10.79
CA LYS A 54 -14.48 -16.27 10.02
C LYS A 54 -15.03 -17.51 9.32
N PRO A 55 -14.86 -17.65 7.99
CA PRO A 55 -15.23 -18.88 7.30
C PRO A 55 -14.52 -20.10 7.90
N LYS A 56 -15.20 -21.25 7.93
CA LYS A 56 -14.61 -22.51 8.39
C LYS A 56 -13.37 -22.83 7.55
N SER A 57 -12.28 -23.20 8.22
CA SER A 57 -11.14 -23.84 7.54
C SER A 57 -11.60 -25.20 7.03
N LYS A 58 -11.08 -25.67 5.88
CA LYS A 58 -11.36 -27.03 5.36
C LYS A 58 -10.83 -28.14 6.27
N THR A 59 -10.05 -27.79 7.29
CA THR A 59 -9.46 -28.72 8.26
C THR A 59 -10.40 -28.89 9.44
N GLY A 60 -11.22 -29.94 9.40
CA GLY A 60 -11.70 -30.79 10.52
C GLY A 60 -12.16 -30.23 11.87
N ASP A 61 -12.08 -28.93 12.13
CA ASP A 61 -12.47 -28.35 13.41
C ASP A 61 -13.99 -28.42 13.54
N ALA A 62 -14.41 -28.96 14.68
CA ALA A 62 -15.81 -29.16 15.04
C ALA A 62 -16.66 -27.92 14.79
N ASP A 63 -17.96 -28.16 14.60
CA ASP A 63 -19.02 -27.40 13.92
C ASP A 63 -19.24 -25.91 14.31
N HIS A 64 -18.35 -25.29 15.08
CA HIS A 64 -18.48 -23.95 15.62
C HIS A 64 -18.16 -22.84 14.61
N THR A 65 -18.96 -21.78 14.64
CA THR A 65 -18.67 -20.54 13.90
C THR A 65 -17.55 -19.80 14.62
N LEU A 66 -16.38 -19.70 13.96
CA LEU A 66 -15.27 -18.90 14.46
C LEU A 66 -15.53 -17.41 14.20
N TRP A 67 -15.12 -16.56 15.14
CA TRP A 67 -15.19 -15.10 15.02
C TRP A 67 -13.77 -14.51 14.99
N ARG A 68 -13.59 -13.40 14.28
CA ARG A 68 -12.32 -12.68 14.22
C ARG A 68 -12.54 -11.22 14.59
N LEU A 69 -11.62 -10.67 15.37
CA LEU A 69 -11.56 -9.23 15.67
C LEU A 69 -11.40 -8.41 14.38
N ALA A 70 -12.05 -7.25 14.33
CA ALA A 70 -11.96 -6.31 13.24
C ALA A 70 -11.94 -4.86 13.77
N PHE A 71 -10.92 -4.13 13.36
CA PHE A 71 -10.63 -2.76 13.82
C PHE A 71 -10.55 -1.79 12.64
N HIS A 72 -11.45 -1.98 11.66
CA HIS A 72 -11.35 -1.29 10.37
C HIS A 72 -11.50 0.24 10.50
N GLU A 73 -12.28 0.72 11.48
CA GLU A 73 -12.42 2.13 11.76
C GLU A 73 -11.14 2.75 12.35
N GLN A 74 -10.53 2.07 13.32
CA GLN A 74 -9.26 2.49 13.90
C GLN A 74 -8.16 2.50 12.85
N GLU A 75 -8.05 1.44 12.05
CA GLU A 75 -7.06 1.36 10.99
C GLU A 75 -7.26 2.45 9.94
N ARG A 76 -8.52 2.80 9.62
CA ARG A 76 -8.84 3.92 8.73
C ARG A 76 -8.35 5.24 9.31
N GLU A 77 -8.60 5.48 10.60
CA GLU A 77 -8.13 6.67 11.31
C GLU A 77 -6.60 6.75 11.35
N LEU A 78 -5.93 5.64 11.65
CA LEU A 78 -4.47 5.58 11.68
C LEU A 78 -3.84 5.88 10.32
N ILE A 79 -4.50 5.52 9.22
CA ILE A 79 -3.99 5.69 7.84
C ILE A 79 -4.41 7.05 7.23
N ASN A 80 -5.48 7.67 7.73
CA ASN A 80 -6.01 8.91 7.18
C ASN A 80 -5.03 10.08 7.33
N ASP A 81 -5.09 11.00 6.36
CA ASP A 81 -4.38 12.30 6.35
C ASP A 81 -2.86 12.24 6.56
N ARG A 82 -2.23 11.12 6.17
CA ARG A 82 -0.76 10.94 6.21
C ARG A 82 -0.09 11.12 4.84
N GLY A 83 -0.24 12.30 4.24
CA GLY A 83 0.51 12.69 3.04
C GLY A 83 0.50 11.63 1.93
N THR A 84 1.69 11.16 1.54
CA THR A 84 1.90 10.20 0.44
C THR A 84 1.67 8.74 0.83
N LEU A 85 1.30 8.43 2.07
CA LEU A 85 1.10 7.05 2.56
C LEU A 85 0.07 6.28 1.75
N LYS A 86 -1.14 6.85 1.54
CA LYS A 86 -2.21 6.20 0.76
C LYS A 86 -1.77 5.94 -0.69
N PRO A 87 -1.21 6.92 -1.42
CA PRO A 87 -0.59 6.68 -2.73
C PRO A 87 0.43 5.54 -2.74
N VAL A 88 1.38 5.50 -1.79
CA VAL A 88 2.39 4.43 -1.71
C VAL A 88 1.76 3.07 -1.46
N CYS A 89 0.76 2.99 -0.58
CA CYS A 89 0.00 1.76 -0.32
C CYS A 89 -0.68 1.24 -1.59
N ARG A 90 -1.22 2.13 -2.43
CA ARG A 90 -1.82 1.74 -3.73
C ARG A 90 -0.76 1.26 -4.72
N LEU A 91 0.39 1.92 -4.80
CA LEU A 91 1.49 1.47 -5.67
C LEU A 91 1.98 0.08 -5.27
N LEU A 92 2.14 -0.19 -3.96
CA LEU A 92 2.60 -1.50 -3.50
C LEU A 92 1.57 -2.60 -3.77
N LYS A 93 0.27 -2.31 -3.63
CA LYS A 93 -0.80 -3.23 -4.05
C LYS A 93 -0.78 -3.49 -5.55
N LYS A 94 -0.58 -2.43 -6.35
CA LYS A 94 -0.52 -2.54 -7.81
C LYS A 94 0.69 -3.36 -8.26
N LEU A 95 1.88 -3.14 -7.68
CA LEU A 95 3.05 -4.01 -7.89
C LEU A 95 2.73 -5.45 -7.51
N ARG A 96 2.12 -5.68 -6.34
CA ARG A 96 1.73 -7.02 -5.92
C ARG A 96 0.83 -7.70 -6.96
N ASP A 97 -0.16 -6.98 -7.51
CA ASP A 97 -1.09 -7.53 -8.50
C ASP A 97 -0.40 -7.81 -9.84
N SER A 98 0.33 -6.83 -10.38
CA SER A 98 1.06 -6.96 -11.65
C SER A 98 2.13 -8.04 -11.59
N CYS A 99 2.82 -8.16 -10.46
CA CYS A 99 3.78 -9.21 -10.20
C CYS A 99 3.14 -10.46 -9.59
N GLN A 100 1.82 -10.60 -9.46
CA GLN A 100 1.15 -11.79 -8.91
C GLN A 100 1.83 -12.32 -7.63
N LEU A 101 2.16 -11.41 -6.71
CA LEU A 101 2.64 -11.77 -5.38
C LEU A 101 1.41 -12.20 -4.59
N ASN A 102 1.21 -13.51 -4.37
CA ASN A 102 0.03 -14.08 -3.70
C ASN A 102 -0.03 -13.72 -2.20
N ILE A 103 -0.16 -12.43 -1.90
CA ILE A 103 -0.14 -11.82 -0.58
C ILE A 103 -1.43 -11.00 -0.43
N ALA A 104 -2.19 -11.24 0.64
CA ALA A 104 -3.44 -10.51 0.84
C ALA A 104 -3.22 -9.00 0.99
N SER A 105 -4.14 -8.18 0.48
CA SER A 105 -4.10 -6.71 0.61
C SER A 105 -3.94 -6.25 2.06
N TYR A 106 -4.51 -7.02 2.98
CA TYR A 106 -4.46 -6.74 4.41
C TYR A 106 -3.06 -6.90 5.01
N TYR A 107 -2.22 -7.77 4.44
CA TYR A 107 -0.86 -8.00 4.94
C TYR A 107 -0.01 -6.78 4.62
N LEU A 108 -0.15 -6.22 3.41
CA LEU A 108 0.45 -4.94 3.06
C LEU A 108 -0.03 -3.83 3.98
N LYS A 109 -1.35 -3.71 4.22
CA LYS A 109 -1.92 -2.72 5.15
C LYS A 109 -1.30 -2.83 6.54
N THR A 110 -1.10 -4.05 7.03
CA THR A 110 -0.48 -4.32 8.33
C THR A 110 0.95 -3.78 8.41
N LEU A 111 1.75 -3.92 7.35
CA LEU A 111 3.10 -3.33 7.29
C LEU A 111 3.06 -1.80 7.42
N PHE A 112 2.13 -1.12 6.74
CA PHE A 112 1.99 0.34 6.87
C PHE A 112 1.61 0.74 8.30
N LEU A 113 0.73 -0.01 8.97
CA LEU A 113 0.36 0.31 10.35
C LEU A 113 1.55 0.19 11.31
N TRP A 114 2.36 -0.87 11.16
CA TRP A 114 3.61 -0.99 11.92
C TRP A 114 4.60 0.12 11.60
N GLU A 115 4.71 0.52 10.33
CA GLU A 115 5.65 1.56 9.91
C GLU A 115 5.25 2.95 10.42
N ILE A 116 3.95 3.25 10.49
CA ILE A 116 3.41 4.47 11.13
C ILE A 116 3.79 4.48 12.62
N ASP A 117 3.81 3.31 13.25
CA ASP A 117 4.20 3.20 14.65
C ASP A 117 5.70 3.36 14.86
N ALA A 118 6.52 2.81 13.97
CA ALA A 118 7.97 2.92 14.04
C ALA A 118 8.47 4.35 13.72
N ASN A 119 7.87 5.03 12.74
CA ASN A 119 8.34 6.34 12.26
C ASN A 119 7.49 7.48 12.81
N LYS A 120 8.02 8.13 13.86
CA LYS A 120 7.37 9.29 14.51
C LYS A 120 7.80 10.64 13.93
N ALA A 121 8.70 10.66 12.95
CA ALA A 121 9.14 11.90 12.31
C ALA A 121 7.95 12.57 11.57
N PRO A 122 7.63 13.84 11.86
CA PRO A 122 6.43 14.51 11.34
C PRO A 122 6.32 14.55 9.82
N ASP A 123 7.46 14.63 9.13
CA ASP A 123 7.53 14.81 7.68
C ASP A 123 7.90 13.53 6.93
N PHE A 124 8.05 12.39 7.62
CA PHE A 124 8.39 11.12 6.98
C PHE A 124 7.39 10.75 5.87
N TRP A 125 6.10 10.82 6.17
CA TRP A 125 5.03 10.56 5.20
C TRP A 125 4.75 11.71 4.23
N LYS A 126 5.55 12.78 4.28
CA LYS A 126 5.55 13.87 3.29
C LYS A 126 6.75 13.78 2.34
N MET A 127 7.63 12.80 2.55
CA MET A 127 8.72 12.51 1.62
C MET A 127 8.17 12.11 0.25
N LYS A 128 9.07 12.21 -0.73
CA LYS A 128 8.83 11.86 -2.12
C LYS A 128 8.28 10.44 -2.24
N GLN A 129 7.25 10.28 -3.07
CA GLN A 129 6.47 9.03 -3.11
C GLN A 129 7.33 7.85 -3.60
N SER A 130 8.28 8.13 -4.49
CA SER A 130 9.32 7.21 -4.94
C SER A 130 10.16 6.62 -3.81
N HIS A 131 10.66 7.49 -2.93
CA HIS A 131 11.47 7.10 -1.79
C HIS A 131 10.66 6.22 -0.82
N LEU A 132 9.44 6.66 -0.47
CA LEU A 132 8.58 5.90 0.44
C LEU A 132 8.10 4.58 -0.16
N PHE A 133 7.92 4.51 -1.49
CA PHE A 133 7.63 3.27 -2.18
C PHE A 133 8.77 2.26 -2.03
N MET A 134 10.01 2.67 -2.32
CA MET A 134 11.17 1.80 -2.14
C MET A 134 11.37 1.40 -0.68
N HIS A 135 11.16 2.34 0.25
CA HIS A 135 11.18 2.06 1.68
C HIS A 135 10.19 0.96 2.06
N MET A 136 8.91 1.10 1.72
CA MET A 136 7.88 0.12 2.05
C MET A 136 8.06 -1.22 1.32
N LEU A 137 8.62 -1.21 0.11
CA LEU A 137 8.97 -2.42 -0.63
C LEU A 137 10.08 -3.21 0.08
N LYS A 138 11.10 -2.52 0.62
CA LYS A 138 12.15 -3.13 1.45
C LYS A 138 11.62 -3.63 2.79
N ILE A 139 10.68 -2.92 3.43
CA ILE A 139 10.01 -3.41 4.64
C ILE A 139 9.27 -4.72 4.36
N LEU A 140 8.55 -4.81 3.24
CA LEU A 140 7.92 -6.07 2.82
C LEU A 140 8.94 -7.18 2.62
N GLN A 141 10.02 -6.93 1.87
CA GLN A 141 11.11 -7.88 1.63
C GLN A 141 11.70 -8.41 2.95
N GLN A 142 12.03 -7.52 3.89
CA GLN A 142 12.63 -7.90 5.18
C GLN A 142 11.70 -8.77 6.02
N ASN A 143 10.41 -8.43 6.07
CA ASN A 143 9.42 -9.22 6.80
C ASN A 143 9.24 -10.62 6.20
N LEU A 144 9.24 -10.71 4.86
CA LEU A 144 9.21 -12.01 4.17
C LEU A 144 10.48 -12.83 4.41
N LYS A 145 11.67 -12.20 4.43
CA LYS A 145 12.94 -12.86 4.77
C LYS A 145 12.96 -13.41 6.19
N ARG A 146 12.31 -12.72 7.13
CA ARG A 146 12.14 -13.20 8.51
C ARG A 146 11.04 -14.24 8.65
N GLY A 147 10.24 -14.49 7.61
CA GLY A 147 9.08 -15.38 7.68
C GLY A 147 7.95 -14.86 8.57
N GLU A 148 7.90 -13.55 8.85
CA GLU A 148 6.87 -12.95 9.69
C GLU A 148 6.23 -11.69 9.11
N ILE A 149 4.90 -11.64 9.14
CA ILE A 149 4.13 -10.41 9.04
C ILE A 149 3.18 -10.41 10.24
N LYS A 150 3.61 -9.78 11.33
CA LYS A 150 2.85 -9.74 12.58
C LYS A 150 1.56 -8.94 12.41
N TYR A 151 0.44 -9.48 12.86
CA TYR A 151 -0.83 -8.75 12.88
C TYR A 151 -0.70 -7.49 13.75
N TYR A 152 -1.16 -6.34 13.25
CA TYR A 152 -0.95 -5.05 13.93
C TYR A 152 -1.58 -4.98 15.33
N TRP A 153 -2.79 -5.56 15.47
CA TRP A 153 -3.52 -5.54 16.73
C TRP A 153 -3.14 -6.68 17.66
N ASP A 154 -2.54 -7.75 17.17
CA ASP A 154 -1.98 -8.80 18.02
C ASP A 154 -0.66 -9.29 17.44
N LYS A 155 0.45 -8.83 18.02
CA LYS A 155 1.80 -9.13 17.54
C LYS A 155 2.17 -10.61 17.62
N HIS A 156 1.41 -11.42 18.35
CA HIS A 156 1.63 -12.87 18.47
C HIS A 156 1.01 -13.64 17.29
N CYS A 157 0.11 -13.03 16.52
CA CYS A 157 -0.43 -13.63 15.31
C CYS A 157 0.44 -13.30 14.09
N ASN A 158 1.08 -14.31 13.49
CA ASN A 158 1.81 -14.14 12.23
C ASN A 158 0.89 -14.42 11.03
N LEU A 159 0.64 -13.40 10.21
CA LEU A 159 -0.29 -13.47 9.06
C LEU A 159 0.19 -14.43 7.94
N ILE A 160 1.48 -14.76 7.91
CA ILE A 160 2.08 -15.67 6.91
C ILE A 160 2.55 -16.99 7.53
N GLU A 161 2.13 -17.29 8.76
CA GLU A 161 2.50 -18.54 9.45
C GLU A 161 2.12 -19.78 8.62
N GLY A 162 0.90 -19.78 8.07
CA GLY A 162 0.38 -20.88 7.25
C GLY A 162 0.89 -20.94 5.80
N PHE A 163 1.82 -20.08 5.40
CA PHE A 163 2.43 -20.19 4.06
C PHE A 163 3.40 -21.36 4.02
N GLN A 164 3.40 -22.13 2.94
CA GLN A 164 4.43 -23.14 2.69
C GLN A 164 5.80 -22.47 2.56
N GLU A 165 6.85 -23.10 3.08
CA GLU A 165 8.21 -22.53 3.05
C GLU A 165 8.68 -22.21 1.62
N LYS A 166 8.46 -23.14 0.67
CA LYS A 166 8.73 -22.90 -0.75
C LYS A 166 7.99 -21.67 -1.31
N HIS A 167 6.77 -21.40 -0.82
CA HIS A 167 6.04 -20.19 -1.23
C HIS A 167 6.68 -18.93 -0.66
N LYS A 168 7.12 -18.95 0.60
CA LYS A 168 7.85 -17.83 1.24
C LYS A 168 9.16 -17.55 0.51
N GLU A 169 9.97 -18.57 0.23
CA GLU A 169 11.22 -18.48 -0.53
C GLU A 169 10.99 -17.86 -1.92
N ASN A 170 9.99 -18.35 -2.65
CA ASN A 170 9.63 -17.80 -3.95
C ASN A 170 9.25 -16.31 -3.87
N LEU A 171 8.49 -15.90 -2.85
CA LEU A 171 8.15 -14.48 -2.65
C LEU A 171 9.40 -13.63 -2.37
N VAL A 172 10.31 -14.12 -1.53
CA VAL A 172 11.57 -13.44 -1.21
C VAL A 172 12.43 -13.30 -2.47
N CYS A 173 12.70 -14.38 -3.19
CA CYS A 173 13.52 -14.34 -4.41
C CYS A 173 12.96 -13.37 -5.46
N ARG A 174 11.63 -13.36 -5.64
CA ARG A 174 10.98 -12.45 -6.60
C ARG A 174 11.14 -10.99 -6.18
N LEU A 175 10.93 -10.67 -4.91
CA LEU A 175 11.12 -9.30 -4.42
C LEU A 175 12.58 -8.87 -4.46
N ASP A 176 13.52 -9.76 -4.15
CA ASP A 176 14.95 -9.48 -4.26
C ASP A 176 15.33 -9.11 -5.70
N ASN A 177 14.82 -9.86 -6.68
CA ASN A 177 15.06 -9.57 -8.09
C ASN A 177 14.45 -8.23 -8.52
N ILE A 178 13.21 -7.94 -8.10
CA ILE A 178 12.54 -6.67 -8.40
C ILE A 178 13.32 -5.48 -7.82
N ILE A 179 13.67 -5.56 -6.53
CA ILE A 179 14.40 -4.48 -5.84
C ILE A 179 15.77 -4.28 -6.49
N ALA A 180 16.52 -5.36 -6.71
CA ALA A 180 17.83 -5.29 -7.34
C ALA A 180 17.76 -4.72 -8.77
N HIS A 181 16.73 -5.05 -9.53
CA HIS A 181 16.52 -4.47 -10.87
C HIS A 181 16.24 -2.97 -10.79
N ILE A 182 15.36 -2.54 -9.89
CA ILE A 182 15.06 -1.11 -9.71
C ILE A 182 16.32 -0.36 -9.29
N GLU A 183 17.04 -0.84 -8.27
CA GLU A 183 18.22 -0.14 -7.74
C GLU A 183 19.36 -0.01 -8.76
N ARG A 184 19.58 -1.03 -9.60
CA ARG A 184 20.61 -0.96 -10.65
C ARG A 184 20.26 0.03 -11.76
N ASN A 185 18.98 0.20 -12.07
CA ASN A 185 18.56 0.92 -13.28
C ASN A 185 17.91 2.28 -13.00
N VAL A 186 17.47 2.57 -11.77
CA VAL A 186 16.69 3.79 -11.45
C VAL A 186 17.49 5.08 -11.72
N SER A 187 18.81 5.03 -11.62
CA SER A 187 19.70 6.15 -11.92
C SER A 187 19.76 6.50 -13.41
N GLU A 188 19.59 5.51 -14.28
CA GLU A 188 19.65 5.70 -15.74
C GLU A 188 18.24 5.86 -16.33
N SER A 189 17.26 5.18 -15.74
CA SER A 189 15.91 5.06 -16.27
C SER A 189 14.89 5.02 -15.12
N PRO A 190 14.39 6.18 -14.66
CA PRO A 190 13.39 6.25 -13.58
C PRO A 190 12.08 5.50 -13.91
N ILE A 191 11.80 5.30 -15.20
CA ILE A 191 10.64 4.53 -15.68
C ILE A 191 10.71 3.04 -15.30
N VAL A 192 11.85 2.52 -14.85
CA VAL A 192 12.01 1.13 -14.39
C VAL A 192 11.05 0.75 -13.27
N ILE A 193 10.67 1.71 -12.40
CA ILE A 193 9.68 1.44 -11.35
C ILE A 193 8.31 1.15 -11.97
N ALA A 194 7.93 1.91 -13.00
CA ALA A 194 6.66 1.72 -13.69
C ALA A 194 6.58 0.37 -14.40
N GLU A 195 7.70 -0.16 -14.89
CA GLU A 195 7.78 -1.50 -15.51
C GLU A 195 7.30 -2.62 -14.58
N HIS A 196 7.61 -2.52 -13.28
CA HIS A 196 7.20 -3.52 -12.29
C HIS A 196 5.80 -3.26 -11.71
N ILE A 197 5.35 -2.01 -11.74
CA ILE A 197 4.04 -1.64 -11.20
C ILE A 197 2.94 -1.88 -12.24
N LEU A 198 3.18 -1.63 -13.52
CA LEU A 198 2.17 -1.69 -14.57
C LEU A 198 2.11 -3.07 -15.22
N THR A 199 0.95 -3.43 -15.79
CA THR A 199 0.91 -4.55 -16.73
C THR A 199 1.69 -4.20 -18.00
N LYS A 200 2.02 -5.19 -18.82
CA LYS A 200 2.72 -4.96 -20.09
C LYS A 200 1.97 -3.96 -20.97
N GLU A 201 0.66 -4.10 -21.08
CA GLU A 201 -0.21 -3.23 -21.89
C GLU A 201 -0.26 -1.81 -21.33
N GLU A 202 -0.42 -1.68 -20.01
CA GLU A 202 -0.40 -0.39 -19.31
C GLU A 202 0.95 0.31 -19.46
N PHE A 203 2.05 -0.45 -19.39
CA PHE A 203 3.40 0.07 -19.51
C PHE A 203 3.70 0.58 -20.92
N GLU A 204 3.30 -0.14 -21.97
CA GLU A 204 3.44 0.33 -23.35
C GLU A 204 2.59 1.59 -23.62
N ALA A 205 1.36 1.63 -23.10
CA ALA A 205 0.53 2.83 -23.18
C ALA A 205 1.17 4.01 -22.43
N PHE A 206 1.74 3.74 -21.25
CA PHE A 206 2.45 4.73 -20.45
C PHE A 206 3.68 5.31 -21.18
N LYS A 207 4.53 4.45 -21.78
CA LYS A 207 5.68 4.89 -22.60
C LYS A 207 5.25 5.81 -23.73
N LYS A 208 4.20 5.41 -24.48
CA LYS A 208 3.67 6.19 -25.61
C LYS A 208 3.26 7.60 -25.19
N ASN A 209 2.66 7.74 -24.00
CA ASN A 209 2.24 9.02 -23.45
C ASN A 209 3.41 9.85 -22.87
N CYS A 210 4.49 9.23 -22.45
CA CYS A 210 5.70 9.95 -21.99
C CYS A 210 6.49 10.52 -23.17
N SER A 211 6.57 9.81 -24.30
CA SER A 211 7.26 10.29 -25.49
C SER A 211 6.60 11.52 -26.13
N THR A 212 5.33 11.79 -25.85
CA THR A 212 4.61 12.98 -26.35
C THR A 212 4.73 14.21 -25.43
N THR A 213 5.23 14.05 -24.20
CA THR A 213 5.30 15.11 -23.18
C THR A 213 6.72 15.53 -22.80
N PHE A 214 7.75 14.76 -23.16
CA PHE A 214 9.15 15.14 -22.98
C PHE A 214 9.81 15.35 -24.34
N PRO A 215 10.11 16.60 -24.76
CA PRO A 215 10.91 16.84 -25.94
C PRO A 215 12.25 16.14 -25.78
N SER A 216 12.66 15.42 -26.83
CA SER A 216 13.97 14.78 -26.89
C SER A 216 15.07 15.79 -26.51
N PRO A 217 16.08 15.43 -25.70
CA PRO A 217 17.20 16.31 -25.44
C PRO A 217 17.83 16.71 -26.78
N SER A 218 17.82 18.00 -27.07
CA SER A 218 18.55 18.56 -28.20
C SER A 218 20.00 18.08 -28.14
N LYS A 219 20.52 17.66 -29.30
CA LYS A 219 21.89 17.15 -29.46
C LYS A 219 22.90 18.01 -28.69
N PRO A 220 23.88 17.40 -28.01
CA PRO A 220 24.89 18.17 -27.30
C PRO A 220 25.68 19.01 -28.30
N VAL A 221 25.70 20.32 -28.06
CA VAL A 221 26.66 21.24 -28.67
C VAL A 221 28.05 20.81 -28.23
N ALA A 222 28.98 20.74 -29.19
CA ALA A 222 30.32 20.23 -29.02
C ALA A 222 31.07 20.90 -27.85
N ALA A 223 31.75 20.07 -27.06
CA ALA A 223 32.53 20.47 -25.90
C ALA A 223 33.82 21.22 -26.32
N VAL A 224 34.11 22.30 -25.60
CA VAL A 224 35.43 22.96 -25.56
C VAL A 224 36.27 22.27 -24.48
N PRO A 225 37.54 21.90 -24.74
CA PRO A 225 38.37 21.21 -23.77
C PRO A 225 38.98 22.20 -22.78
N ASN A 226 39.03 21.85 -21.49
CA ASN A 226 39.94 22.49 -20.55
C ASN A 226 40.62 21.48 -19.63
N SER A 227 41.86 21.82 -19.31
CA SER A 227 42.95 21.00 -18.83
C SER A 227 42.89 20.64 -17.34
N ALA A 228 43.68 19.62 -17.02
CA ALA A 228 43.87 18.95 -15.74
C ALA A 228 44.40 19.82 -14.59
N THR A 229 44.12 19.38 -13.36
CA THR A 229 45.15 19.24 -12.31
C THR A 229 44.79 18.10 -11.35
N LYS A 230 45.81 17.29 -11.03
CA LYS A 230 45.80 16.17 -10.07
C LYS A 230 46.12 16.69 -8.67
N GLU A 231 45.63 16.01 -7.64
CA GLU A 231 46.44 15.70 -6.45
C GLU A 231 45.82 14.55 -5.64
N ALA A 232 46.70 13.75 -5.03
CA ALA A 232 46.43 12.49 -4.34
C ALA A 232 47.04 12.54 -2.95
N VAL A 233 46.36 12.04 -1.90
CA VAL A 233 47.00 11.58 -0.65
C VAL A 233 46.20 10.41 -0.05
N VAL A 234 46.91 9.57 0.68
CA VAL A 234 46.75 8.15 0.97
C VAL A 234 46.56 7.89 2.50
N HIS A 235 45.94 6.75 2.83
CA HIS A 235 45.98 5.93 4.08
C HIS A 235 44.77 5.86 5.04
N SER A 236 44.34 4.61 5.27
CA SER A 236 43.39 4.02 6.25
C SER A 236 44.14 3.51 7.51
N PRO A 237 43.58 2.66 8.42
CA PRO A 237 42.21 2.45 8.92
C PRO A 237 42.13 2.41 10.48
N ASN A 238 40.94 2.61 11.09
CA ASN A 238 40.47 1.70 12.17
C ASN A 238 39.00 1.88 12.59
N LEU A 239 38.42 0.77 13.07
CA LEU A 239 37.03 0.53 13.47
C LEU A 239 36.61 1.23 14.78
N GLN A 240 35.38 1.77 14.84
CA GLN A 240 34.29 1.40 15.79
C GLN A 240 33.20 2.49 15.83
N GLY A 241 31.93 2.08 15.80
CA GLY A 241 30.76 2.89 16.18
C GLY A 241 29.80 3.25 15.05
N PHE A 242 28.83 2.38 14.73
CA PHE A 242 27.72 2.69 13.82
C PHE A 242 26.75 3.70 14.46
N ARG A 243 27.03 4.99 14.26
CA ARG A 243 26.01 6.05 14.24
C ARG A 243 25.66 6.31 12.78
N HIS A 244 24.38 6.22 12.43
CA HIS A 244 23.85 6.66 11.15
C HIS A 244 24.26 8.12 10.90
N LYS A 245 25.19 8.33 9.97
CA LYS A 245 25.48 9.64 9.41
C LYS A 245 24.28 10.04 8.54
N SER A 246 23.84 11.27 8.74
CA SER A 246 22.88 11.98 7.90
C SER A 246 23.43 12.09 6.48
N ASP A 247 22.83 11.36 5.55
CA ASP A 247 23.12 11.50 4.13
C ASP A 247 22.62 12.86 3.62
N VAL A 248 23.56 13.71 3.22
CA VAL A 248 23.27 14.92 2.44
C VAL A 248 22.87 14.46 1.03
N PRO A 249 21.71 14.90 0.48
CA PRO A 249 21.29 14.45 -0.84
C PRO A 249 22.25 14.96 -1.92
N CYS A 250 22.79 14.05 -2.73
CA CYS A 250 23.54 14.38 -3.95
C CYS A 250 22.65 15.20 -4.90
N SER A 251 23.20 16.27 -5.50
CA SER A 251 22.48 17.19 -6.39
C SER A 251 21.88 16.51 -7.64
N LEU A 252 22.42 15.36 -8.06
CA LEU A 252 21.85 14.51 -9.11
C LEU A 252 20.54 13.80 -8.70
N CYS A 253 20.34 13.54 -7.40
CA CYS A 253 19.15 12.87 -6.88
C CYS A 253 17.90 13.76 -6.88
N VAL A 254 18.07 15.08 -6.96
CA VAL A 254 16.96 16.04 -6.89
C VAL A 254 16.15 16.04 -8.19
N ASP A 255 16.82 15.97 -9.34
CA ASP A 255 16.20 16.07 -10.68
C ASP A 255 15.66 14.72 -11.22
N MET A 256 16.22 13.58 -10.79
CA MET A 256 15.63 12.27 -11.11
C MET A 256 14.39 11.98 -10.26
N SER A 257 14.42 12.45 -9.02
CA SER A 257 13.33 12.24 -8.08
C SER A 257 12.12 13.11 -8.41
N SER A 258 12.29 14.27 -9.06
CA SER A 258 11.18 15.08 -9.59
C SER A 258 10.49 14.41 -10.79
N LYS A 259 11.24 13.77 -11.70
CA LYS A 259 10.69 12.99 -12.81
C LYS A 259 9.96 11.74 -12.31
N LEU A 260 10.56 11.03 -11.35
CA LEU A 260 9.95 9.86 -10.73
C LEU A 260 8.68 10.21 -9.95
N ASP A 261 8.67 11.33 -9.23
CA ASP A 261 7.48 11.84 -8.58
C ASP A 261 6.42 12.27 -9.60
N SER A 262 6.79 12.83 -10.75
CA SER A 262 5.85 13.15 -11.83
C SER A 262 5.16 11.90 -12.39
N ILE A 263 5.91 10.81 -12.62
CA ILE A 263 5.37 9.51 -13.05
C ILE A 263 4.41 8.96 -11.99
N ILE A 264 4.83 9.03 -10.74
CA ILE A 264 4.06 8.49 -9.63
C ILE A 264 2.82 9.34 -9.34
N ILE A 265 2.88 10.66 -9.49
CA ILE A 265 1.74 11.58 -9.43
C ILE A 265 0.77 11.25 -10.57
N ALA A 266 1.26 10.99 -11.78
CA ALA A 266 0.41 10.59 -12.90
C ALA A 266 -0.32 9.27 -12.60
N LEU A 267 0.38 8.26 -12.05
CA LEU A 267 -0.23 7.00 -11.61
C LEU A 267 -1.27 7.20 -10.50
N THR A 268 -0.95 8.04 -9.51
CA THR A 268 -1.82 8.33 -8.38
C THR A 268 -3.05 9.15 -8.81
N SER A 269 -2.90 10.03 -9.80
CA SER A 269 -3.98 10.80 -10.41
C SER A 269 -4.96 9.88 -11.14
N VAL A 270 -4.46 8.94 -11.96
CA VAL A 270 -5.28 7.92 -12.61
C VAL A 270 -6.05 7.10 -11.57
N GLN A 271 -5.38 6.63 -10.51
CA GLN A 271 -6.04 5.90 -9.42
C GLN A 271 -7.07 6.74 -8.66
N SER A 272 -6.83 8.04 -8.47
CA SER A 272 -7.77 8.92 -7.76
C SER A 272 -9.02 9.21 -8.60
N ARG A 273 -8.90 9.27 -9.93
CA ARG A 273 -10.04 9.34 -10.84
C ARG A 273 -10.89 8.08 -10.75
N VAL A 274 -10.27 6.90 -10.68
CA VAL A 274 -10.99 5.63 -10.45
C VAL A 274 -11.74 5.67 -9.12
N HIS A 275 -11.10 6.11 -8.03
CA HIS A 275 -11.75 6.18 -6.72
C HIS A 275 -12.90 7.21 -6.65
N THR A 276 -12.79 8.33 -7.38
CA THR A 276 -13.87 9.31 -7.49
C THR A 276 -15.09 8.70 -8.20
N LEU A 277 -14.87 7.87 -9.22
CA LEU A 277 -15.93 7.14 -9.89
C LEU A 277 -16.60 6.13 -8.94
N GLU A 278 -15.82 5.39 -8.14
CA GLU A 278 -16.34 4.51 -7.09
C GLU A 278 -17.20 5.27 -6.06
N GLY A 279 -16.77 6.46 -5.64
CA GLY A 279 -17.54 7.33 -4.75
C GLY A 279 -18.90 7.75 -5.34
N ARG A 280 -18.91 8.14 -6.62
CA ARG A 280 -20.15 8.49 -7.35
C ARG A 280 -21.09 7.29 -7.50
N ILE A 281 -20.54 6.10 -7.73
CA ILE A 281 -21.32 4.85 -7.75
C ILE A 281 -21.98 4.61 -6.39
N ASN A 282 -21.27 4.82 -5.28
CA ASN A 282 -21.82 4.62 -3.94
C ASN A 282 -22.99 5.57 -3.63
N VAL A 283 -22.93 6.83 -4.07
CA VAL A 283 -24.03 7.78 -3.94
C VAL A 283 -25.24 7.32 -4.74
N LEU A 284 -25.05 6.97 -6.01
CA LEU A 284 -26.14 6.41 -6.85
C LEU A 284 -26.78 5.17 -6.22
N CYS A 285 -25.97 4.27 -5.66
CA CYS A 285 -26.46 3.09 -4.95
C CYS A 285 -27.25 3.43 -3.68
N ALA A 286 -26.94 4.53 -3.00
CA ALA A 286 -27.71 5.00 -1.84
C ALA A 286 -29.05 5.62 -2.28
N ASP A 287 -29.05 6.39 -3.36
CA ASP A 287 -30.26 7.00 -3.93
C ASP A 287 -31.25 5.93 -4.42
N ILE A 288 -30.76 4.88 -5.10
CA ILE A 288 -31.59 3.74 -5.53
C ILE A 288 -32.24 3.04 -4.32
N ARG A 289 -31.52 2.88 -3.20
CA ARG A 289 -32.09 2.31 -1.97
C ARG A 289 -33.19 3.20 -1.38
N SER A 290 -32.98 4.53 -1.39
CA SER A 290 -33.97 5.49 -0.93
C SER A 290 -35.26 5.42 -1.76
N ILE A 291 -35.15 5.36 -3.09
CA ILE A 291 -36.30 5.24 -4.01
C ILE A 291 -37.06 3.92 -3.76
N ARG A 292 -36.36 2.81 -3.59
CA ARG A 292 -36.98 1.50 -3.33
C ARG A 292 -37.77 1.50 -2.02
N ASN A 293 -37.22 2.10 -0.96
CA ASN A 293 -37.90 2.20 0.34
C ASN A 293 -39.14 3.10 0.28
N GLN A 294 -39.12 4.16 -0.54
CA GLN A 294 -40.31 5.01 -0.78
C GLN A 294 -41.40 4.29 -1.59
N SER A 295 -41.03 3.39 -2.50
CA SER A 295 -41.99 2.65 -3.32
C SER A 295 -42.76 1.57 -2.52
N GLN A 296 -42.13 0.95 -1.52
CA GLN A 296 -42.79 -0.02 -0.64
C GLN A 296 -43.80 0.60 0.35
N PHE A 297 -43.70 1.91 0.62
CA PHE A 297 -44.66 2.62 1.48
C PHE A 297 -45.96 3.04 0.76
N LYS A 298 -46.01 2.98 -0.58
CA LYS A 298 -47.21 3.33 -1.36
C LYS A 298 -48.15 2.15 -1.64
N SER A 299 -47.78 0.94 -1.23
CA SER A 299 -48.58 -0.28 -1.37
C SER A 299 -49.12 -0.75 -0.02
N ALA A 300 -49.86 0.11 0.69
CA ALA A 300 -50.74 -0.33 1.78
C ALA A 300 -52.16 -0.50 1.20
N PRO A 301 -52.86 -1.62 1.47
CA PRO A 301 -54.19 -1.84 0.94
C PRO A 301 -55.16 -0.82 1.53
N ARG A 302 -55.96 -0.17 0.67
CA ARG A 302 -57.17 0.55 1.10
C ARG A 302 -58.15 -0.49 1.61
N VAL A 303 -58.44 -0.43 2.91
CA VAL A 303 -59.56 -1.13 3.55
C VAL A 303 -60.84 -0.37 3.24
#